data_AF-A0A7W3X3Y1-F1
#
_entry.id   AF-A0A7W3X3Y1-F1
#
_cell.length_a   1.000
_cell.length_b   1.000
_cell.length_c   1.000
_cell.angle_alpha   90.00
_cell.angle_beta   90.00
_cell.angle_gamma   90.00
#
_symmetry.space_group_name_H-M   'P 1'
#
loop_
_entity.id
_entity.type
_entity.pdbx_description
1 polymer ?
#
loop_
_entity_poly.entity_id
_entity_poly.type
_entity_poly.pdbx_seq_one_letter_code
_entity_poly.pdbx_strand_id
1 'polypeptide(L)'
;MNDPIIISLLLSLPIYYFLNRNTLSLVLYIQDTYPLEWHKASSNRMKMSMRDLKQVRRVYLNDSLKFGFLSKQNDPYLARLLKVEKILVTVGFTIFTLGMIAAWVI
;
A
#
# COMPACT_ATOMS: atom_id res chain seq x y z
N MET A 1 -26.55 19.48 -11.02
CA MET A 1 -26.38 18.08 -10.63
C MET A 1 -24.90 17.75 -10.67
N ASN A 2 -24.17 18.12 -9.62
CA ASN A 2 -22.77 17.78 -9.43
C ASN A 2 -22.71 17.06 -8.08
N ASP A 3 -22.90 15.74 -8.08
CA ASP A 3 -22.91 14.99 -6.83
C ASP A 3 -21.48 14.97 -6.27
N PRO A 4 -21.25 15.55 -5.07
CA PRO A 4 -19.91 15.64 -4.47
C PRO A 4 -19.26 14.26 -4.25
N ILE A 5 -20.08 13.22 -4.13
CA ILE A 5 -19.64 11.81 -4.09
C ILE A 5 -19.00 11.39 -5.41
N ILE A 6 -19.59 11.73 -6.56
CA ILE A 6 -19.06 11.37 -7.88
C ILE A 6 -17.74 12.10 -8.13
N ILE A 7 -17.64 13.37 -7.72
CA ILE A 7 -16.42 14.17 -7.86
C ILE A 7 -15.29 13.60 -7.00
N SER A 8 -15.56 13.25 -5.74
CA SER A 8 -14.55 12.65 -4.86
C SER A 8 -14.07 11.27 -5.38
N LEU A 9 -14.96 10.46 -5.94
CA LEU A 9 -14.60 9.20 -6.61
C LEU A 9 -13.67 9.42 -7.80
N LEU A 10 -14.00 10.36 -8.69
CA LEU A 10 -13.16 10.68 -9.85
C LEU A 10 -11.77 11.17 -9.43
N LEU A 11 -11.68 11.98 -8.38
CA LEU A 11 -10.40 12.46 -7.83
C LEU A 11 -9.58 11.35 -7.14
N SER A 12 -10.24 10.31 -6.63
CA SER A 12 -9.56 9.17 -5.98
C SER A 12 -8.88 8.20 -6.97
N LEU A 13 -9.34 8.14 -8.23
CA LEU A 13 -8.79 7.27 -9.27
C LEU A 13 -7.28 7.46 -9.54
N PRO A 14 -6.78 8.69 -9.78
CA PRO A 14 -5.34 8.90 -9.98
C PRO A 14 -4.54 8.54 -8.71
N ILE A 15 -5.06 8.84 -7.52
CA ILE A 15 -4.42 8.49 -6.25
C ILE A 15 -4.28 6.97 -6.13
N TYR A 16 -5.34 6.23 -6.45
CA TYR A 16 -5.33 4.77 -6.44
C TYR A 16 -4.32 4.20 -7.45
N TYR A 17 -4.26 4.76 -8.66
CA TYR A 17 -3.28 4.36 -9.67
C TYR A 17 -1.84 4.57 -9.18
N PHE A 18 -1.53 5.74 -8.61
CA PHE A 18 -0.21 6.05 -8.05
C PHE A 18 0.13 5.14 -6.87
N LEU A 19 -0.84 4.86 -5.99
CA LEU A 19 -0.67 3.95 -4.86
C LEU A 19 -0.29 2.55 -5.35
N ASN A 20 -1.04 2.01 -6.32
CA ASN A 20 -0.79 0.68 -6.87
C ASN A 20 0.59 0.59 -7.54
N ARG A 21 1.00 1.62 -8.30
CA ARG A 21 2.34 1.68 -8.90
C ARG A 21 3.45 1.73 -7.83
N ASN A 22 3.23 2.48 -6.75
CA ASN A 22 4.19 2.56 -5.64
C ASN A 22 4.32 1.22 -4.92
N THR A 23 3.20 0.53 -4.63
CA THR A 23 3.21 -0.81 -4.03
C THR A 23 3.93 -1.83 -4.91
N LEU A 24 3.72 -1.79 -6.23
CA LEU A 24 4.45 -2.66 -7.16
C LEU A 24 5.96 -2.41 -7.10
N SER A 25 6.37 -1.14 -7.11
CA SER A 25 7.78 -0.74 -7.03
C SER A 25 8.43 -1.20 -5.73
N LEU A 26 7.71 -1.11 -4.60
CA LEU A 26 8.15 -1.59 -3.30
C LEU A 26 8.33 -3.11 -3.30
N VAL A 27 7.40 -3.86 -3.87
CA VAL A 27 7.49 -5.32 -3.99
C VAL A 27 8.70 -5.74 -4.82
N LEU A 28 8.89 -5.12 -5.99
CA LEU A 28 10.02 -5.42 -6.87
C LEU A 28 11.36 -5.09 -6.18
N TYR A 29 11.44 -3.95 -5.50
CA TYR A 29 12.64 -3.53 -4.79
C TYR A 29 13.00 -4.49 -3.65
N ILE A 30 12.03 -4.95 -2.87
CA ILE A 30 12.26 -5.93 -1.79
C ILE A 30 12.70 -7.28 -2.37
N GLN A 31 12.09 -7.71 -3.48
CA GLN A 31 12.46 -8.96 -4.14
C GLN A 31 13.92 -8.93 -4.63
N ASP A 32 14.37 -7.80 -5.17
CA ASP A 32 15.72 -7.65 -5.73
C ASP A 32 16.78 -7.40 -4.63
N THR A 33 16.47 -6.52 -3.67
CA THR A 33 17.44 -6.07 -2.64
C THR A 33 17.50 -7.02 -1.44
N TYR A 34 16.38 -7.66 -1.09
CA TYR A 34 16.26 -8.54 0.08
C TYR A 34 15.67 -9.92 -0.29
N PRO A 35 16.31 -10.68 -1.21
CA PRO A 35 15.75 -11.92 -1.75
C PRO A 35 15.53 -13.00 -0.68
N LEU A 36 16.34 -13.02 0.38
CA LEU A 36 16.17 -13.95 1.50
C LEU A 36 14.91 -13.65 2.31
N GLU A 37 14.62 -12.38 2.59
CA GLU A 37 13.42 -11.97 3.30
C GLU A 37 12.17 -12.17 2.42
N TRP A 38 12.28 -11.90 1.13
CA TRP A 38 11.24 -12.23 0.16
C TRP A 38 10.96 -13.73 0.11
N HIS A 39 12.01 -14.56 0.11
CA HIS A 39 11.86 -16.02 0.13
C HIS A 39 11.15 -16.48 1.41
N LYS A 40 11.50 -15.94 2.58
CA LYS A 40 10.80 -16.22 3.85
C LYS A 40 9.31 -15.85 3.76
N ALA A 41 9.00 -14.66 3.24
CA ALA A 41 7.63 -14.18 3.05
C ALA A 41 6.84 -15.04 2.04
N SER A 42 7.53 -15.63 1.06
CA SER A 42 6.93 -16.47 0.01
C SER A 42 6.88 -17.96 0.36
N SER A 43 7.53 -18.38 1.46
CA SER A 43 7.63 -19.79 1.83
C SER A 43 6.27 -20.33 2.26
N ASN A 44 5.74 -21.31 1.52
CA ASN A 44 4.44 -21.93 1.80
C ASN A 44 4.52 -22.93 2.96
N ARG A 45 4.84 -22.49 4.17
CA ARG A 45 5.02 -23.40 5.32
C ARG A 45 3.74 -24.16 5.69
N MET A 46 2.56 -23.63 5.33
CA MET A 46 1.26 -24.18 5.70
C MET A 46 0.52 -24.87 4.54
N LYS A 47 1.17 -25.13 3.38
CA LYS A 47 0.55 -25.70 2.17
C LYS A 47 -0.76 -24.98 1.76
N MET A 48 -0.81 -23.67 1.99
CA MET A 48 -1.96 -22.83 1.67
C MET A 48 -2.14 -22.69 0.16
N SER A 49 -3.37 -22.39 -0.26
CA SER A 49 -3.68 -22.14 -1.68
C SER A 49 -2.87 -20.95 -2.20
N MET A 50 -2.63 -20.90 -3.52
CA MET A 50 -1.86 -19.80 -4.11
C MET A 50 -2.49 -18.41 -3.92
N ARG A 51 -3.82 -18.34 -3.72
CA ARG A 51 -4.50 -17.06 -3.40
C ARG A 51 -4.17 -16.63 -1.98
N ASP A 52 -4.29 -17.55 -1.03
CA ASP A 52 -3.99 -17.29 0.38
C ASP A 52 -2.51 -16.94 0.56
N LEU A 53 -1.63 -17.58 -0.21
CA LEU A 53 -0.20 -17.31 -0.17
C LEU A 53 0.16 -15.88 -0.59
N LYS A 54 -0.56 -15.31 -1.56
CA LYS A 54 -0.39 -13.89 -1.93
C LYS A 54 -0.83 -12.95 -0.80
N GLN A 55 -1.87 -13.33 -0.05
CA GLN A 55 -2.37 -12.54 1.06
C GLN A 55 -1.44 -12.63 2.27
N VAL A 56 -1.00 -13.84 2.64
CA VAL A 56 -0.02 -14.10 3.70
C VAL A 56 1.29 -13.37 3.41
N ARG A 57 1.78 -13.41 2.16
CA ARG A 57 2.98 -12.67 1.75
C ARG A 57 2.83 -11.17 2.00
N ARG A 58 1.68 -10.59 1.62
CA ARG A 58 1.39 -9.17 1.85
C ARG A 58 1.38 -8.84 3.34
N VAL A 59 0.75 -9.68 4.16
CA VAL A 59 0.70 -9.48 5.63
C VAL A 59 2.10 -9.56 6.22
N TYR A 60 2.87 -10.60 5.90
CA TYR A 60 4.24 -10.77 6.40
C TYR A 60 5.15 -9.59 6.02
N LEU A 61 5.08 -9.12 4.77
CA LEU A 61 5.84 -7.97 4.33
C LEU A 61 5.43 -6.69 5.07
N ASN A 62 4.13 -6.47 5.26
CA ASN A 62 3.63 -5.32 6.00
C ASN A 62 4.11 -5.33 7.46
N ASP A 63 4.09 -6.50 8.10
CA ASP A 63 4.61 -6.67 9.47
C ASP A 63 6.13 -6.48 9.50
N SER A 64 6.87 -7.00 8.52
CA SER A 64 8.32 -6.82 8.43
C SER A 64 8.71 -5.35 8.22
N LEU A 65 7.93 -4.61 7.43
CA LEU A 65 8.12 -3.18 7.15
C LEU A 65 7.78 -2.29 8.35
N LYS A 66 6.87 -2.72 9.24
CA LYS A 66 6.48 -1.95 10.42
C LYS A 66 7.30 -2.30 11.66
N PHE A 67 7.54 -3.59 11.89
CA PHE A 67 8.07 -4.10 13.16
C PHE A 67 9.24 -5.08 12.99
N GLY A 68 9.49 -5.59 11.78
CA GLY A 68 10.47 -6.64 11.54
C GLY A 68 11.81 -6.16 11.01
N PHE A 69 12.42 -6.99 10.15
CA PHE A 69 13.76 -6.74 9.62
C PHE A 69 13.81 -5.51 8.72
N LEU A 70 12.81 -5.34 7.85
CA LEU A 70 12.78 -4.25 6.88
C LEU A 70 12.57 -2.88 7.54
N SER A 71 11.94 -2.82 8.72
CA SER A 71 11.80 -1.55 9.46
C SER A 71 13.09 -1.08 10.13
N LYS A 72 14.01 -2.00 10.43
CA LYS A 72 15.31 -1.72 11.05
C LYS A 72 16.39 -1.39 10.03
N GLN A 73 16.15 -1.65 8.75
CA GLN A 73 17.07 -1.28 7.68
C GLN A 73 17.06 0.22 7.46
N ASN A 74 18.24 0.84 7.50
CA ASN A 74 18.41 2.27 7.22
C ASN A 74 18.49 2.52 5.70
N ASP A 75 17.46 2.05 4.98
CA ASP A 75 17.37 2.13 3.54
C ASP A 75 16.61 3.39 3.12
N PRO A 76 17.30 4.40 2.54
CA PRO A 76 16.67 5.68 2.21
C PRO A 76 15.64 5.55 1.07
N TYR A 77 15.79 4.56 0.19
CA TYR A 77 14.86 4.33 -0.91
C TYR A 77 13.57 3.70 -0.40
N LEU A 78 13.68 2.67 0.44
CA LEU A 78 12.53 2.03 1.09
C LEU A 78 11.75 3.03 1.96
N ALA A 79 12.46 3.84 2.76
CA ALA A 79 11.85 4.88 3.58
C ALA A 79 11.09 5.93 2.74
N ARG A 80 11.64 6.31 1.58
CA ARG A 80 10.97 7.22 0.63
C ARG A 80 9.69 6.61 0.07
N LEU A 81 9.72 5.35 -0.37
CA LEU A 81 8.54 4.67 -0.91
C LEU A 81 7.43 4.56 0.13
N LEU A 82 7.74 4.19 1.37
CA LEU A 82 6.79 4.12 2.48
C LEU A 82 6.22 5.50 2.84
N LYS A 83 7.04 6.55 2.80
CA LYS A 83 6.58 7.93 3.03
C LYS A 83 5.62 8.39 1.94
N VAL A 84 5.91 8.09 0.67
CA VAL A 84 5.01 8.39 -0.46
C VAL A 84 3.68 7.65 -0.31
N GLU A 85 3.71 6.37 0.04
CA GLU A 85 2.50 5.59 0.29
C GLU A 85 1.64 6.24 1.39
N LYS A 86 2.25 6.59 2.52
CA LYS A 86 1.56 7.24 3.63
C LYS A 86 0.93 8.58 3.23
N ILE A 87 1.63 9.38 2.43
CA ILE A 87 1.12 10.65 1.91
C ILE A 87 -0.09 10.40 1.00
N LEU A 88 0.03 9.47 0.04
CA LEU A 88 -1.06 9.15 -0.91
C LEU A 88 -2.31 8.63 -0.19
N VAL A 89 -2.16 7.75 0.80
CA VAL A 89 -3.28 7.25 1.61
C VAL A 89 -3.93 8.38 2.40
N THR A 90 -3.13 9.27 2.99
CA THR A 90 -3.63 10.41 3.78
C THR A 90 -4.40 11.40 2.89
N VAL A 91 -3.87 11.73 1.71
CA VAL A 91 -4.52 12.62 0.73
C VAL A 91 -5.80 11.98 0.18
N GLY A 92 -5.77 10.69 -0.13
CA GLY A 92 -6.97 9.97 -0.59
C GLY A 92 -8.06 9.96 0.50
N PHE A 93 -7.68 9.75 1.75
CA PHE A 93 -8.61 9.77 2.88
C PHE A 93 -9.22 11.16 3.11
N THR A 94 -8.44 12.24 3.04
CA THR A 94 -8.96 13.60 3.21
C THR A 94 -9.91 14.02 2.09
N ILE A 95 -9.62 13.64 0.85
CA ILE A 95 -10.54 13.90 -0.28
C ILE A 95 -11.86 13.14 -0.10
N PHE A 96 -11.78 11.89 0.34
CA PHE A 96 -12.97 11.08 0.60
C PHE A 96 -13.83 11.67 1.73
N THR A 97 -13.22 12.05 2.86
CA THR A 97 -13.96 12.65 3.98
C THR A 97 -14.56 14.00 3.62
N LEU A 98 -13.86 14.84 2.86
CA LEU A 98 -14.41 16.10 2.34
C LEU A 98 -15.58 15.86 1.39
N GLY A 99 -15.50 14.85 0.52
CA GLY A 99 -16.62 14.46 -0.35
C GLY A 99 -17.86 14.03 0.43
N MET A 100 -17.68 13.24 1.50
CA MET A 100 -18.76 12.82 2.39
C MET A 100 -19.39 14.00 3.15
N ILE A 101 -18.58 14.93 3.66
CA ILE A 101 -19.08 16.13 4.36
C ILE A 101 -19.85 17.03 3.39
N ALA A 102 -19.32 17.26 2.18
CA ALA A 102 -20.00 18.05 1.16
C ALA A 102 -21.34 17.42 0.73
N ALA A 103 -21.40 16.09 0.65
CA ALA A 103 -22.63 15.36 0.36
C ALA A 103 -23.67 15.42 1.49
N TRP A 104 -23.23 15.67 2.73
CA TRP A 104 -24.13 15.80 3.87
C TRP A 104 -24.69 17.23 4.02
N VAL A 105 -23.94 18.23 3.57
CA VAL A 105 -24.30 19.66 3.66
C VAL A 105 -25.20 20.12 2.51
N ILE A 106 -25.06 19.51 1.32
CA ILE A 106 -25.84 19.80 0.10
C ILE A 106 -27.04 18.87 0.02
#